data_AF-A0A972W7R0-F1
#
_entry.id   AF-A0A972W7R0-F1
#
_cell.length_a   1.000
_cell.length_b   1.000
_cell.length_c   1.000
_cell.angle_alpha   90.00
_cell.angle_beta   90.00
_cell.angle_gamma   90.00
#
_symmetry.space_group_name_H-M   'P 1'
#
loop_
_entity.id
_entity.type
_entity.pdbx_description
1 polymer ?
#
loop_
_entity_poly.entity_id
_entity_poly.type
_entity_poly.pdbx_seq_one_letter_code
_entity_poly.pdbx_strand_id
1 'polypeptide(L)'
;MRRRRPQPLLFLAFVVIMGALIFANKLPVSEPVLGLKVATERLKVYYGETPPPTNWAVAEITPRSGEVWVDLTLPEKQATAFTHQPRRRILDALTSQCPPKTDPAGSVLLKTQDIEVRGLNGEGKALAAVSCRVGAIRKTGTN
;
A
#
# COMPACT_ATOMS: atom_id res chain seq x y z
N MET A 1 -47.88 -22.94 -40.99
CA MET A 1 -46.47 -22.58 -40.64
C MET A 1 -46.47 -21.27 -39.87
N ARG A 2 -46.27 -21.29 -38.54
CA ARG A 2 -46.42 -20.12 -37.65
C ARG A 2 -45.04 -19.51 -37.37
N ARG A 3 -44.65 -18.48 -38.14
CA ARG A 3 -43.38 -17.75 -37.94
C ARG A 3 -43.40 -17.04 -36.59
N ARG A 4 -42.64 -17.54 -35.60
CA ARG A 4 -42.36 -16.85 -34.33
C ARG A 4 -41.49 -15.63 -34.64
N ARG A 5 -42.06 -14.42 -34.55
CA ARG A 5 -41.27 -13.18 -34.59
C ARG A 5 -40.48 -13.08 -33.27
N PRO A 6 -39.17 -12.77 -33.29
CA PRO A 6 -38.44 -12.49 -32.07
C PRO A 6 -39.03 -11.23 -31.41
N GLN A 7 -39.50 -11.36 -30.18
CA GLN A 7 -40.08 -10.26 -29.43
C GLN A 7 -38.97 -9.24 -29.10
N PRO A 8 -39.09 -7.96 -29.50
CA PRO A 8 -38.08 -6.92 -29.22
C PRO A 8 -37.85 -6.72 -27.71
N LEU A 9 -38.83 -7.09 -26.88
CA LEU A 9 -38.75 -7.09 -25.42
C LEU A 9 -37.63 -8.01 -24.87
N LEU A 10 -37.38 -9.17 -25.50
CA LEU A 10 -36.32 -10.09 -25.04
C LEU A 10 -34.92 -9.53 -25.32
N PHE A 11 -34.74 -8.84 -26.44
CA PHE A 11 -33.48 -8.15 -26.74
C PHE A 11 -33.22 -6.98 -25.80
N LEU A 12 -34.26 -6.22 -25.46
CA LEU A 12 -34.16 -5.11 -24.51
C LEU A 12 -33.78 -5.61 -23.11
N ALA A 13 -34.39 -6.71 -22.65
CA ALA A 13 -34.01 -7.35 -21.40
C ALA A 13 -32.55 -7.85 -21.41
N PHE A 14 -32.09 -8.43 -22.52
CA PHE A 14 -30.71 -8.92 -22.64
C PHE A 14 -29.68 -7.78 -22.63
N VAL A 15 -29.98 -6.65 -23.29
CA VAL A 15 -29.12 -5.45 -23.27
C VAL A 15 -29.07 -4.82 -21.88
N VAL A 16 -30.19 -4.80 -21.15
CA VAL A 16 -30.22 -4.31 -19.75
C VAL A 16 -29.44 -5.25 -18.82
N ILE A 17 -29.57 -6.58 -18.98
CA ILE A 17 -28.81 -7.57 -18.18
C ILE A 17 -27.31 -7.49 -18.51
N MET A 18 -26.92 -7.41 -19.78
CA MET A 18 -25.52 -7.24 -20.17
C MET A 18 -24.96 -5.88 -19.73
N GLY A 19 -25.74 -4.80 -19.83
CA GLY A 19 -25.38 -3.48 -19.31
C GLY A 19 -25.17 -3.50 -17.79
N ALA A 20 -26.03 -4.20 -17.04
CA ALA A 20 -25.88 -4.39 -15.61
C ALA A 20 -24.66 -5.24 -15.24
N LEU A 21 -24.35 -6.30 -16.01
CA LEU A 21 -23.16 -7.12 -15.82
C LEU A 21 -21.87 -6.34 -16.10
N ILE A 22 -21.86 -5.49 -17.13
CA ILE A 22 -20.72 -4.60 -17.42
C ILE A 22 -20.57 -3.53 -16.32
N PHE A 23 -21.67 -3.03 -15.76
CA PHE A 23 -21.63 -2.09 -14.63
C PHE A 23 -21.13 -2.76 -13.34
N ALA A 24 -21.49 -4.02 -13.11
CA ALA A 24 -20.97 -4.83 -12.00
C ALA A 24 -19.47 -5.15 -12.16
N ASN A 25 -18.99 -5.37 -13.39
CA ASN A 25 -17.55 -5.51 -13.68
C ASN A 25 -16.77 -4.19 -13.60
N LYS A 26 -17.46 -3.05 -13.40
CA LYS A 26 -16.87 -1.76 -13.05
C LYS A 26 -17.01 -1.43 -11.56
N LEU A 27 -17.18 -2.43 -10.70
CA LEU A 27 -16.92 -2.24 -9.28
C LEU A 27 -15.42 -1.91 -9.09
N PRO A 28 -15.07 -0.91 -8.25
CA PRO A 28 -13.68 -0.63 -7.92
C PRO A 28 -13.07 -1.91 -7.34
N VAL A 29 -11.85 -2.23 -7.76
CA VAL A 29 -11.07 -3.43 -7.36
C VAL A 29 -11.42 -3.85 -5.92
N SER A 30 -12.27 -4.87 -5.82
CA SER A 30 -12.92 -5.32 -4.59
C SER A 30 -12.12 -6.40 -3.86
N GLU A 31 -10.89 -6.66 -4.29
CA GLU A 31 -9.97 -7.57 -3.62
C GLU A 31 -8.87 -6.77 -2.93
N PRO A 32 -8.92 -6.64 -1.58
CA PRO A 32 -7.88 -5.98 -0.78
C PRO A 32 -6.47 -6.49 -1.09
N VAL A 33 -6.36 -7.75 -1.52
CA VAL A 33 -5.12 -8.43 -1.91
C VAL A 33 -4.53 -7.84 -3.19
N LEU A 34 -5.37 -7.50 -4.17
CA LEU A 34 -4.91 -6.93 -5.44
C LEU A 34 -4.37 -5.51 -5.23
N GLY A 35 -5.05 -4.70 -4.40
CA GLY A 35 -4.58 -3.37 -4.01
C GLY A 35 -3.21 -3.40 -3.34
N LEU A 36 -3.02 -4.32 -2.38
CA LEU A 36 -1.73 -4.52 -1.70
C LEU A 36 -0.61 -4.96 -2.65
N LYS A 37 -0.91 -5.86 -3.60
CA LYS A 37 0.07 -6.31 -4.59
C LYS A 37 0.50 -5.17 -5.52
N VAL A 38 -0.46 -4.37 -6.00
CA VAL A 38 -0.17 -3.21 -6.86
C VAL A 38 0.60 -2.14 -6.09
N ALA A 39 0.24 -1.88 -4.83
CA ALA A 39 0.97 -0.96 -3.97
C ALA A 39 2.42 -1.43 -3.75
N THR A 40 2.63 -2.72 -3.49
CA THR A 40 3.95 -3.34 -3.34
C THR A 40 4.82 -3.09 -4.57
N GLU A 41 4.32 -3.41 -5.77
CA GLU A 41 5.08 -3.21 -7.01
C GLU A 41 5.39 -1.73 -7.27
N ARG A 42 4.46 -0.83 -6.96
CA ARG A 42 4.70 0.62 -7.05
C ARG A 42 5.76 1.09 -6.08
N LEU A 43 5.78 0.57 -4.85
CA LEU A 43 6.83 0.90 -3.87
C LEU A 43 8.20 0.38 -4.29
N LYS A 44 8.28 -0.79 -4.93
CA LYS A 44 9.55 -1.28 -5.51
C LYS A 44 10.10 -0.32 -6.56
N VAL A 45 9.23 0.21 -7.43
CA VAL A 45 9.62 1.25 -8.39
C VAL A 45 10.04 2.53 -7.67
N TYR A 46 9.22 3.02 -6.73
CA TYR A 46 9.51 4.24 -5.97
C TYR A 46 10.87 4.20 -5.28
N TYR A 47 11.18 3.15 -4.52
CA TYR A 47 12.48 3.05 -3.84
C TYR A 47 13.64 2.69 -4.77
N GLY A 48 13.36 2.21 -5.98
CA GLY A 48 14.36 2.08 -7.04
C GLY A 48 14.78 3.44 -7.62
N GLU A 49 13.83 4.37 -7.76
CA GLU A 49 14.07 5.73 -8.27
C GLU A 49 14.50 6.71 -7.17
N THR A 50 13.98 6.51 -5.96
CA THR A 50 14.22 7.33 -4.76
C THR A 50 14.83 6.46 -3.66
N PRO A 51 16.13 6.12 -3.77
CA PRO A 51 16.77 5.25 -2.80
C PRO A 51 16.80 5.91 -1.41
N PRO A 52 16.69 5.11 -0.33
CA PRO A 52 16.92 5.60 1.02
C PRO A 52 18.31 6.27 1.17
N PRO A 53 18.54 7.07 2.23
CA PRO A 53 19.84 7.68 2.51
C PRO A 53 20.98 6.67 2.39
N THR A 54 22.13 7.12 1.91
CA THR A 54 23.25 6.35 1.32
C THR A 54 23.79 5.15 2.11
N ASN A 55 23.35 4.94 3.35
CA ASN A 55 23.77 3.82 4.19
C ASN A 55 22.61 2.86 4.55
N TRP A 56 21.39 3.12 4.12
CA TRP A 56 20.23 2.26 4.35
C TRP A 56 19.92 1.49 3.07
N ALA A 57 19.58 0.21 3.20
CA ALA A 57 19.25 -0.64 2.07
C ALA A 57 17.82 -1.13 2.19
N VAL A 58 17.07 -1.13 1.10
CA VAL A 58 15.78 -1.84 1.05
C VAL A 58 16.08 -3.34 1.05
N ALA A 59 15.71 -4.02 2.13
CA ALA A 59 15.84 -5.47 2.26
C ALA A 59 14.73 -6.18 1.50
N GLU A 60 13.49 -5.78 1.76
CA GLU A 60 12.31 -6.40 1.18
C GLU A 60 11.13 -5.42 1.17
N ILE A 61 10.21 -5.59 0.21
CA ILE A 61 8.91 -4.92 0.20
C ILE A 61 7.86 -5.99 -0.01
N THR A 62 7.00 -6.21 0.99
CA THR A 62 6.04 -7.32 1.00
C THR A 62 4.64 -6.89 1.41
N PRO A 63 3.59 -7.45 0.79
CA PRO A 63 2.23 -7.29 1.27
C PRO A 63 1.98 -8.22 2.46
N ARG A 64 1.43 -7.70 3.56
CA ARG A 64 1.08 -8.51 4.74
C ARG A 64 -0.20 -8.02 5.41
N SER A 65 -1.20 -8.91 5.51
CA SER A 65 -2.38 -8.77 6.37
C SER A 65 -3.03 -7.38 6.43
N GLY A 66 -3.17 -6.69 5.29
CA GLY A 66 -3.77 -5.36 5.24
C GLY A 66 -2.76 -4.20 5.19
N GLU A 67 -1.47 -4.48 5.13
CA GLU A 67 -0.41 -3.47 5.05
C GLU A 67 0.61 -3.85 3.98
N VAL A 68 1.39 -2.87 3.55
CA VAL A 68 2.61 -3.12 2.77
C VAL A 68 3.80 -2.77 3.64
N TRP A 69 4.63 -3.77 3.93
CA TRP A 69 5.83 -3.62 4.72
C TRP A 69 7.00 -3.25 3.81
N VAL A 70 7.74 -2.22 4.19
CA VAL A 70 8.99 -1.78 3.57
C VAL A 70 10.09 -1.97 4.60
N ASP A 71 10.94 -2.95 4.36
CA ASP A 71 12.03 -3.30 5.26
C ASP A 71 13.32 -2.62 4.84
N LEU A 72 13.88 -1.84 5.75
CA LEU A 72 15.12 -1.10 5.57
C LEU A 72 16.20 -1.67 6.48
N THR A 73 17.23 -2.28 5.92
CA THR A 73 18.43 -2.69 6.66
C THR A 73 19.23 -1.46 7.04
N LEU A 74 19.48 -1.34 8.35
CA LEU A 74 20.25 -0.24 8.93
C LEU A 74 21.72 -0.66 9.13
N PRO A 75 22.68 0.27 8.99
CA PRO A 75 24.06 0.03 9.37
C PRO A 75 24.15 -0.36 10.83
N GLU A 76 25.08 -1.26 11.18
CA GLU A 76 25.26 -1.75 12.55
C GLU A 76 25.43 -0.61 13.59
N LYS A 77 26.18 0.45 13.24
CA LYS A 77 26.34 1.64 14.10
C LYS A 77 25.03 2.37 14.36
N GLN A 78 24.10 2.35 13.42
CA GLN A 78 22.79 2.97 13.58
C GLN A 78 21.81 2.00 14.25
N ALA A 79 21.85 0.71 13.91
CA ALA A 79 21.09 -0.34 14.58
C ALA A 79 21.42 -0.42 16.09
N THR A 80 22.68 -0.23 16.47
CA THR A 80 23.09 -0.10 17.89
C THR A 80 22.69 1.26 18.47
N ALA A 81 22.68 2.34 17.66
CA ALA A 81 22.09 3.60 18.12
C ALA A 81 20.59 3.46 18.41
N PHE A 82 19.85 2.56 17.75
CA PHE A 82 18.44 2.28 18.07
C PHE A 82 18.22 1.74 19.48
N THR A 83 19.20 1.07 20.09
CA THR A 83 19.09 0.60 21.47
C THR A 83 19.48 1.66 22.50
N HIS A 84 20.16 2.75 22.10
CA HIS A 84 20.78 3.70 23.03
C HIS A 84 20.43 5.18 22.83
N GLN A 85 19.94 5.60 21.66
CA GLN A 85 19.50 6.97 21.38
C GLN A 85 18.04 7.20 21.77
N PRO A 86 17.61 8.47 21.94
CA PRO A 86 16.20 8.77 22.12
C PRO A 86 15.40 8.30 20.89
N ARG A 87 14.51 7.32 21.14
CA ARG A 87 13.65 6.64 20.16
C ARG A 87 12.97 7.59 19.16
N ARG A 88 12.68 8.83 19.56
CA ARG A 88 12.04 9.86 18.73
C ARG A 88 12.83 10.22 17.47
N ARG A 89 14.14 10.52 17.57
CA ARG A 89 14.96 10.92 16.40
C ARG A 89 14.98 9.86 15.31
N ILE A 90 14.87 8.62 15.75
CA ILE A 90 14.94 7.45 14.91
C ILE A 90 13.60 7.19 14.21
N LEU A 91 12.49 7.34 14.94
CA LEU A 91 11.16 7.31 14.33
C LEU A 91 10.99 8.46 13.32
N ASP A 92 11.55 9.64 13.60
CA ASP A 92 11.54 10.76 12.66
C ASP A 92 12.33 10.41 11.37
N ALA A 93 13.49 9.76 11.50
CA ALA A 93 14.30 9.32 10.36
C ALA A 93 13.65 8.19 9.54
N LEU A 94 12.89 7.29 10.18
CA LEU A 94 12.08 6.31 9.47
C LEU A 94 10.86 6.97 8.81
N THR A 95 10.25 7.96 9.46
CA THR A 95 9.10 8.69 8.92
C THR A 95 9.48 9.48 7.67
N SER A 96 10.71 9.99 7.59
CA SER A 96 11.20 10.65 6.38
C SER A 96 11.42 9.69 5.20
N GLN A 97 11.37 8.37 5.43
CA GLN A 97 11.39 7.36 4.37
C GLN A 97 10.00 7.02 3.84
N CYS A 98 8.94 7.57 4.45
CA CYS A 98 7.60 7.38 3.93
C CYS A 98 7.49 8.00 2.52
N PRO A 99 6.88 7.31 1.56
CA PRO A 99 6.56 7.91 0.27
C PRO A 99 5.64 9.13 0.49
N PRO A 100 5.73 10.15 -0.38
CA PRO A 100 4.90 11.33 -0.25
C PRO A 100 3.41 10.95 -0.34
N LYS A 101 2.53 11.71 0.31
CA LYS A 101 1.08 11.42 0.30
C LYS A 101 0.44 11.45 -1.09
N THR A 102 1.10 12.11 -2.03
CA THR A 102 0.70 12.19 -3.45
C THR A 102 1.19 11.00 -4.26
N ASP A 103 1.97 10.09 -3.67
CA ASP A 103 2.53 8.94 -4.35
C ASP A 103 1.42 7.95 -4.80
N PRO A 104 1.49 7.45 -6.04
CA PRO A 104 0.49 6.53 -6.57
C PRO A 104 0.47 5.16 -5.87
N ALA A 105 1.50 4.75 -5.13
CA ALA A 105 1.45 3.52 -4.33
C ALA A 105 0.39 3.60 -3.23
N GLY A 106 0.17 4.81 -2.71
CA GLY A 106 -0.85 5.04 -1.70
C GLY A 106 -2.28 5.02 -2.27
N SER A 107 -2.50 5.56 -3.47
CA SER A 107 -3.85 5.73 -4.02
C SER A 107 -4.59 4.44 -4.32
N VAL A 108 -3.88 3.31 -4.37
CA VAL A 108 -4.44 1.97 -4.60
C VAL A 108 -4.72 1.19 -3.30
N LEU A 109 -4.31 1.73 -2.15
CA LEU A 109 -4.59 1.15 -0.84
C LEU A 109 -5.98 1.56 -0.35
N LEU A 110 -6.65 0.65 0.34
CA LEU A 110 -7.88 0.97 1.06
C LEU A 110 -7.58 1.88 2.26
N LYS A 111 -8.58 2.62 2.77
CA LYS A 111 -8.42 3.48 3.95
C LYS A 111 -8.01 2.74 5.23
N THR A 112 -8.22 1.42 5.28
CA THR A 112 -7.84 0.54 6.37
C THR A 112 -6.46 -0.08 6.19
N GLN A 113 -5.80 0.22 5.06
CA GLN A 113 -4.50 -0.31 4.71
C GLN A 113 -3.47 0.81 4.76
N ASP A 114 -2.31 0.49 5.32
CA ASP A 114 -1.22 1.43 5.49
C ASP A 114 0.08 0.85 4.92
N ILE A 115 1.07 1.72 4.74
CA ILE A 115 2.44 1.34 4.41
C ILE A 115 3.23 1.39 5.71
N GLU A 116 3.89 0.31 6.10
CA GLU A 116 4.72 0.26 7.29
C GLU A 116 6.19 0.26 6.89
N VAL A 117 6.93 1.30 7.27
CA VAL A 117 8.38 1.38 7.04
C VAL A 117 9.10 0.92 8.29
N ARG A 118 9.94 -0.10 8.17
CA ARG A 118 10.55 -0.80 9.30
C ARG A 118 12.07 -0.75 9.19
N GLY A 119 12.73 -0.42 10.28
CA GLY A 119 14.18 -0.49 10.40
C GLY A 119 14.62 -1.84 10.94
N LEU A 120 15.41 -2.57 10.18
CA LEU A 120 15.99 -3.87 10.55
C LEU A 120 17.45 -3.74 11.00
N ASN A 121 17.88 -4.59 11.92
CA ASN A 121 19.30 -4.81 12.18
C ASN A 121 19.94 -5.70 11.09
N GLY A 122 21.25 -5.92 11.16
CA GLY A 122 21.98 -6.80 10.22
C GLY A 122 21.55 -8.27 10.25
N GLU A 123 20.78 -8.69 11.26
CA GLU A 123 20.21 -10.04 11.38
C GLU A 123 18.78 -10.14 10.81
N GLY A 124 18.24 -9.05 10.27
CA GLY A 124 16.87 -8.99 9.74
C GLY A 124 15.78 -8.80 10.79
N LYS A 125 16.15 -8.53 12.06
CA LYS A 125 15.19 -8.28 13.14
C LYS A 125 14.71 -6.83 13.11
N ALA A 126 13.39 -6.65 13.15
CA ALA A 126 12.79 -5.32 13.23
C ALA A 126 13.10 -4.64 14.58
N LEU A 127 13.68 -3.46 14.51
CA LEU A 127 14.05 -2.62 15.66
C LEU A 127 13.00 -1.54 15.93
N ALA A 128 12.48 -0.91 14.87
CA ALA A 128 11.37 0.04 14.95
C ALA A 128 10.58 0.06 13.64
N ALA A 129 9.36 0.57 13.71
CA ALA A 129 8.47 0.70 12.58
C ALA A 129 7.66 2.00 12.68
N VAL A 130 7.31 2.55 11.52
CA VAL A 130 6.43 3.70 11.39
C VAL A 130 5.35 3.41 10.35
N SER A 131 4.11 3.76 10.66
CA SER A 131 2.99 3.65 9.73
C SER A 131 2.87 4.95 8.93
N CYS A 132 3.13 4.86 7.64
CA CYS A 132 2.95 5.91 6.66
C CYS A 132 1.49 5.93 6.21
N ARG A 133 0.63 6.56 7.01
CA ARG A 133 -0.79 6.68 6.64
C ARG A 133 -0.95 7.48 5.36
N VAL A 134 -1.61 6.84 4.41
CA VAL A 134 -1.87 7.40 3.08
C VAL A 134 -3.14 8.29 3.09
N GLY A 135 -4.02 8.15 4.08
CA GLY A 135 -5.25 8.95 4.23
C GLY A 135 -5.23 9.87 5.44
N ALA A 136 -5.70 11.11 5.23
CA ALA A 136 -6.05 12.20 6.16
C ALA A 136 -5.68 12.10 7.66
N ILE A 137 -5.13 13.22 8.15
CA ILE A 137 -4.88 13.58 9.55
C ILE A 137 -5.94 12.97 10.50
N ARG A 138 -5.55 11.98 11.29
CA ARG A 138 -6.19 11.81 12.59
C ARG A 138 -5.65 12.98 13.40
N LYS A 139 -6.49 13.99 13.67
CA LYS A 139 -6.19 14.98 14.71
C LYS A 139 -5.77 14.16 15.92
N THR A 140 -4.49 14.23 16.27
CA THR A 140 -4.01 13.75 17.55
C THR A 140 -4.75 14.57 18.59
N GLY A 141 -5.83 14.00 19.11
CA GLY A 141 -6.45 14.46 20.33
C GLY A 141 -5.38 14.37 21.40
N THR A 142 -4.91 15.54 21.80
CA THR A 142 -4.39 15.81 23.13
C THR A 142 -5.35 15.20 24.16
N ASN A 143 -4.83 14.32 25.00
CA ASN A 143 -5.23 14.20 26.40
C ASN A 143 -3.95 14.29 27.22
#